data_AF-A0A524N802-F1
#
_entry.id   AF-A0A524N802-F1
#
_cell.length_a   1.000
_cell.length_b   1.000
_cell.length_c   1.000
_cell.angle_alpha   90.00
_cell.angle_beta   90.00
_cell.angle_gamma   90.00
#
_symmetry.space_group_name_H-M   'P 1'
#
loop_
_entity.id
_entity.type
_entity.pdbx_description
1 polymer ?
#
loop_
_entity_poly.entity_id
_entity_poly.type
_entity_poly.pdbx_seq_one_letter_code
_entity_poly.pdbx_strand_id
1 'polypeptide(L)'
;MTITDDTVDTNAVPTPDNNLNDHKPVGFGRMLRKEDPRFVRGMGQYCDDVQLPGMLHLAILRSPLAHARIVSIEKTAAEAHPKVVAVITGADLAEKNLAWMPTL
;
A
#
# COMPACT_ATOMS: atom_id res chain seq x y z
N MET A 1 -10.98 -52.33 -47.59
CA MET A 1 -12.08 -53.11 -47.00
C MET A 1 -11.44 -53.88 -45.86
N THR A 2 -11.45 -53.41 -44.61
CA THR A 2 -12.56 -53.13 -43.68
C THR A 2 -12.10 -52.07 -42.66
N ILE A 3 -12.75 -50.90 -42.56
CA ILE A 3 -13.84 -50.53 -41.63
C ILE A 3 -13.39 -50.54 -40.14
N THR A 4 -13.19 -49.31 -39.64
CA THR A 4 -13.27 -48.71 -38.28
C THR A 4 -13.62 -49.58 -37.08
N ASP A 5 -12.96 -49.30 -35.94
CA ASP A 5 -13.67 -49.05 -34.68
C ASP A 5 -12.86 -48.11 -33.76
N ASP A 6 -13.08 -46.80 -33.90
CA ASP A 6 -12.72 -45.80 -32.89
C ASP A 6 -13.74 -45.95 -31.74
N THR A 7 -13.48 -46.90 -30.84
CA THR A 7 -14.19 -46.92 -29.56
C THR A 7 -13.57 -45.85 -28.66
N VAL A 8 -13.95 -44.60 -28.91
CA VAL A 8 -13.91 -43.54 -27.90
C VAL A 8 -14.75 -44.06 -26.74
N ASP A 9 -14.08 -44.42 -25.65
CA ASP A 9 -14.70 -44.86 -24.41
C ASP A 9 -15.73 -43.80 -23.96
N THR A 10 -17.01 -44.05 -24.25
CA THR A 10 -18.13 -43.15 -23.96
C THR A 10 -18.47 -43.10 -22.46
N ASN A 11 -17.67 -43.74 -21.61
CA ASN A 11 -17.84 -43.73 -20.16
C ASN A 11 -16.66 -43.10 -19.42
N ALA A 12 -15.85 -42.27 -20.08
CA ALA A 12 -14.96 -41.37 -19.38
C ALA A 12 -15.79 -40.43 -18.49
N VAL A 13 -15.91 -40.79 -17.20
CA VAL A 13 -16.32 -39.87 -16.16
C VAL A 13 -15.49 -38.62 -16.37
N PRO A 14 -16.09 -37.43 -16.58
CA PRO A 14 -15.29 -36.23 -16.66
C PRO A 14 -14.56 -36.15 -15.33
N THR A 15 -13.26 -36.43 -15.33
CA THR A 15 -12.40 -36.15 -14.19
C THR A 15 -12.72 -34.72 -13.81
N PRO A 16 -13.12 -34.43 -12.55
CA PRO A 16 -13.35 -33.05 -12.16
C PRO A 16 -12.08 -32.33 -12.58
N ASP A 17 -12.26 -31.33 -13.41
CA ASP A 17 -11.20 -30.41 -13.73
C ASP A 17 -10.61 -30.00 -12.38
N ASN A 18 -9.39 -30.45 -12.10
CA ASN A 18 -8.74 -30.20 -10.80
C ASN A 18 -8.49 -28.68 -10.56
N ASN A 19 -9.04 -27.81 -11.41
CA ASN A 19 -9.14 -26.36 -11.27
C ASN A 19 -10.49 -25.93 -10.67
N LEU A 20 -11.00 -26.64 -9.66
CA LEU A 20 -12.27 -26.39 -8.97
C LEU A 20 -12.48 -24.98 -8.37
N ASN A 21 -11.54 -24.03 -8.50
CA ASN A 21 -11.55 -22.80 -7.71
C ASN A 21 -11.26 -21.47 -8.44
N ASP A 22 -11.07 -21.45 -9.76
CA ASP A 22 -10.87 -20.17 -10.49
C ASP A 22 -11.72 -20.06 -11.75
N HIS A 23 -13.05 -20.12 -11.58
CA HIS A 23 -14.01 -19.93 -12.67
C HIS A 23 -14.07 -18.48 -13.21
N LYS A 24 -13.18 -17.59 -12.75
CA LYS A 24 -13.05 -16.15 -13.11
C LYS A 24 -14.40 -15.49 -13.47
N PRO A 25 -15.40 -15.55 -12.58
CA PRO A 25 -16.73 -15.03 -12.89
C PRO A 25 -16.68 -13.52 -13.11
N VAL A 26 -17.51 -13.02 -14.04
CA VAL A 26 -17.72 -11.59 -14.28
C VAL A 26 -19.07 -11.18 -13.72
N GLY A 27 -19.09 -10.20 -12.83
CA GLY A 27 -20.32 -9.65 -12.21
C GLY A 27 -20.78 -10.37 -10.94
N PHE A 28 -20.97 -11.69 -10.98
CA PHE A 28 -21.43 -12.47 -9.83
C PHE A 28 -20.78 -13.86 -9.77
N GLY A 29 -20.40 -14.30 -8.58
CA GLY A 29 -19.80 -15.60 -8.31
C GLY A 29 -18.55 -15.51 -7.44
N ARG A 30 -18.16 -16.63 -6.81
CA ARG A 30 -16.95 -16.71 -5.99
C ARG A 30 -15.70 -16.67 -6.87
N MET A 31 -14.81 -15.72 -6.63
CA MET A 31 -13.50 -15.63 -7.27
C MET A 31 -12.41 -15.55 -6.19
N LEU A 32 -11.31 -16.27 -6.40
CA LEU A 32 -10.12 -16.11 -5.56
C LEU A 32 -9.48 -14.74 -5.84
N ARG A 33 -9.13 -14.01 -4.78
CA ARG A 33 -8.48 -12.71 -4.92
C ARG A 33 -7.05 -12.87 -5.44
N LYS A 34 -6.69 -12.06 -6.44
CA LYS A 34 -5.35 -12.08 -7.05
C LYS A 34 -4.28 -11.57 -6.09
N GLU A 35 -4.69 -10.73 -5.14
CA GLU A 35 -3.80 -10.07 -4.21
C GLU A 35 -3.42 -10.96 -3.01
N ASP A 36 -4.20 -12.00 -2.71
CA ASP A 36 -4.02 -12.85 -1.52
C ASP A 36 -2.66 -13.53 -1.45
N PRO A 37 -2.13 -14.09 -2.56
CA PRO A 37 -0.81 -14.71 -2.53
C PRO A 37 0.30 -13.77 -2.06
N ARG A 38 0.25 -12.47 -2.38
CA ARG A 38 1.27 -11.52 -1.94
C ARG A 38 0.99 -11.00 -0.53
N PHE A 39 -0.26 -10.70 -0.18
CA PHE A 39 -0.60 -10.12 1.11
C PHE A 39 -0.47 -11.12 2.26
N VAL A 40 -0.95 -12.36 2.08
CA VAL A 40 -0.91 -13.39 3.13
C VAL A 40 0.53 -13.83 3.43
N ARG A 41 1.45 -13.64 2.48
CA ARG A 41 2.87 -13.98 2.62
C ARG A 41 3.74 -12.81 3.10
N GLY A 42 3.16 -11.65 3.41
CA GLY A 42 3.94 -10.46 3.76
C GLY A 42 4.78 -9.89 2.61
N MET A 43 4.43 -10.25 1.37
CA MET A 43 5.06 -9.77 0.12
C MET A 43 4.27 -8.61 -0.49
N GLY A 44 3.32 -8.02 0.26
CA GLY A 44 2.75 -6.74 -0.06
C GLY A 44 3.80 -5.65 0.14
N GLN A 45 3.78 -4.62 -0.70
CA GLN A 45 4.63 -3.45 -0.53
C GLN A 45 3.72 -2.25 -0.27
N TYR A 46 3.82 -1.71 0.94
CA TYR A 46 3.19 -0.50 1.39
C TYR A 46 4.21 0.65 1.39
N CYS A 47 3.74 1.89 1.60
CA CYS A 47 4.61 3.06 1.57
C CYS A 47 5.78 2.98 2.58
N ASP A 48 5.55 2.39 3.75
CA ASP A 48 6.56 2.26 4.81
C ASP A 48 7.56 1.11 4.57
N ASP A 49 7.26 0.21 3.63
CA ASP A 49 8.18 -0.88 3.25
C ASP A 49 9.25 -0.40 2.26
N VAL A 50 9.07 0.79 1.67
CA VAL A 50 10.00 1.37 0.71
C VAL A 50 11.25 1.85 1.44
N GLN A 51 12.43 1.40 0.99
CA GLN A 51 13.72 1.88 1.48
C GLN A 51 14.55 2.41 0.31
N LEU A 52 15.00 3.66 0.43
CA LEU A 52 15.88 4.31 -0.55
C LEU A 52 17.20 4.72 0.12
N PRO A 53 18.34 4.67 -0.60
CA PRO A 53 19.60 5.18 -0.07
C PRO A 53 19.48 6.64 0.35
N GLY A 54 19.82 6.95 1.60
CA GLY A 54 19.75 8.32 2.14
C GLY A 54 18.34 8.80 2.52
N MET A 55 17.35 7.90 2.59
CA MET A 55 15.99 8.24 3.01
C MET A 55 15.96 8.84 4.43
N LEU A 56 15.30 9.99 4.56
CA LEU A 56 15.03 10.63 5.85
C LEU A 56 13.62 10.29 6.33
N HIS A 57 13.44 10.32 7.65
CA HIS A 57 12.14 10.16 8.29
C HIS A 57 11.63 11.51 8.80
N LEU A 58 10.33 11.70 8.72
CA LEU A 58 9.65 12.89 9.21
C LEU A 58 8.62 12.48 10.28
N ALA A 59 8.53 13.27 11.33
CA ALA A 59 7.47 13.19 12.32
C ALA A 59 6.79 14.55 12.42
N ILE A 60 5.47 14.53 12.64
CA ILE A 60 4.65 15.75 12.74
C ILE A 60 4.38 16.03 14.22
N LEU A 61 4.85 17.18 14.70
CA LEU A 61 4.45 17.69 16.01
C LEU A 61 3.02 18.22 15.93
N ARG A 62 2.12 17.66 16.74
CA ARG A 62 0.69 18.02 16.75
C ARG A 62 0.37 18.93 17.93
N SER A 63 -0.64 19.78 17.76
CA SER A 63 -1.13 20.63 18.85
C SER A 63 -1.69 19.76 19.99
N PRO A 64 -1.29 20.00 21.24
CA PRO A 64 -1.92 19.38 22.41
C PRO A 64 -3.25 20.06 22.78
N LEU A 65 -3.54 21.22 22.21
CA LEU A 65 -4.73 22.02 22.47
C LEU A 65 -5.70 21.91 21.29
N ALA A 66 -6.99 21.71 21.57
CA ALA A 66 -8.02 21.61 20.54
C ALA A 66 -8.21 22.93 19.76
N HIS A 67 -8.07 24.08 20.45
CA HIS A 67 -8.13 25.40 19.82
C HIS A 67 -7.26 26.38 20.60
N ALA A 68 -6.25 26.93 19.94
CA ALA A 68 -5.34 27.92 20.50
C ALA A 68 -4.67 28.73 19.40
N ARG A 69 -4.23 29.94 19.74
CA ARG A 69 -3.32 30.71 18.89
C ARG A 69 -1.88 30.29 19.19
N ILE A 70 -1.12 29.93 18.16
CA ILE A 70 0.32 29.71 18.27
C ILE A 70 0.98 31.08 18.48
N VAL A 71 1.57 31.31 19.66
CA VAL A 71 2.28 32.56 19.97
C VAL A 71 3.73 32.48 19.50
N SER A 72 4.39 31.36 19.74
CA SER A 72 5.76 31.10 19.32
C SER A 72 6.00 29.59 19.21
N ILE A 73 7.02 29.23 18.42
CA ILE A 73 7.57 27.87 18.34
C ILE A 73 9.06 27.99 18.57
N GLU A 74 9.56 27.31 19.59
CA GLU A 74 10.98 27.19 19.89
C GLU A 74 11.48 25.89 19.25
N LYS A 75 12.50 25.97 18.39
CA LYS A 75 13.02 24.82 17.62
C LYS A 75 14.50 24.52 17.83
N THR A 76 15.23 25.35 18.57
CA THR A 76 16.69 25.25 18.73
C THR A 76 17.14 23.94 19.35
N ALA A 77 16.40 23.41 20.33
CA ALA A 77 16.73 22.14 20.96
C ALA A 77 16.63 20.96 19.96
N ALA A 78 15.64 20.99 19.07
CA ALA A 78 15.47 19.98 18.04
C ALA A 78 16.53 20.11 16.92
N GLU A 79 16.82 21.34 16.48
CA GLU A 79 17.85 21.63 15.48
C GLU A 79 19.27 21.29 15.95
N ALA A 80 19.54 21.44 17.26
CA ALA A 80 20.83 21.09 17.85
C ALA A 80 21.09 19.58 17.90
N HIS A 81 20.08 18.73 17.69
CA HIS A 81 20.25 17.28 17.76
C HIS A 81 21.04 16.77 16.53
N PRO A 82 22.16 16.05 16.70
CA PRO A 82 23.06 15.69 15.59
C PRO A 82 22.45 14.87 14.45
N LYS A 83 21.32 14.20 14.69
CA LYS A 83 20.59 13.39 13.70
C LYS A 83 19.40 14.10 13.06
N VAL A 84 19.10 15.34 13.46
CA VAL A 84 18.01 16.11 12.87
C VAL A 84 18.56 16.87 11.67
N VAL A 85 17.94 16.68 10.51
CA VAL A 85 18.34 17.35 9.27
C VAL A 85 17.64 18.70 9.12
N ALA A 86 16.37 18.80 9.52
CA ALA A 86 15.59 20.02 9.45
C ALA A 86 14.43 20.01 10.45
N VAL A 87 14.07 21.20 10.94
CA VAL A 87 12.83 21.46 11.68
C VAL A 87 12.03 22.50 10.93
N ILE A 88 10.91 22.07 10.35
CA ILE A 88 10.07 22.88 9.46
C ILE A 88 8.87 23.38 10.24
N THR A 89 8.65 24.69 10.21
CA THR A 89 7.53 25.38 10.87
C THR A 89 6.63 26.07 9.83
N GLY A 90 5.50 26.60 10.28
CA GLY A 90 4.62 27.39 9.43
C GLY A 90 5.29 28.64 8.83
N ALA A 91 6.28 29.22 9.51
CA ALA A 91 7.04 30.36 9.00
C ALA A 91 7.87 29.97 7.76
N ASP A 92 8.57 28.84 7.83
CA ASP A 92 9.39 28.31 6.74
C ASP A 92 8.53 27.99 5.48
N LEU A 93 7.27 27.57 5.68
CA LEU A 93 6.31 27.33 4.59
C LEU A 93 5.72 28.63 4.02
N ALA A 94 5.48 29.63 4.86
CA ALA A 94 4.98 30.94 4.43
C ALA A 94 5.97 31.65 3.52
N GLU A 95 7.27 31.59 3.83
CA GLU A 95 8.35 32.12 2.98
C GLU A 95 8.35 31.48 1.59
N LYS A 96 7.92 30.23 1.48
CA LYS A 96 7.84 29.48 0.21
C LYS A 96 6.49 29.63 -0.50
N ASN A 97 5.60 30.48 0.00
CA ASN A 97 4.24 30.64 -0.49
C ASN A 97 3.42 29.33 -0.44
N LEU A 98 3.69 28.49 0.56
CA LEU A 98 3.04 27.19 0.80
C LEU A 98 2.14 27.20 2.06
N ALA A 99 1.97 28.34 2.71
CA ALA A 99 1.19 28.46 3.95
C ALA A 99 -0.29 28.07 3.80
N TRP A 100 -0.84 28.11 2.59
CA TRP A 100 -2.24 27.79 2.30
C TRP A 100 -2.47 26.29 2.09
N MET A 101 -1.42 25.48 1.99
CA MET A 101 -1.55 24.06 1.69
C MET A 101 -2.30 23.36 2.84
N PRO A 102 -3.46 22.71 2.59
CA PRO A 102 -4.24 22.06 3.64
C PRO A 102 -3.46 20.86 4.19
N THR A 103 -2.75 21.12 5.29
CA THR A 103 -2.12 20.22 6.29
C THR A 103 -1.47 18.92 5.79
N LEU A 104 -0.15 18.85 5.98
CA LEU A 104 0.47 17.73 6.70
C LEU A 104 -0.21 17.55 8.07
#